data_AF-A0A6A6XVY8-F1
#
_entry.id   AF-A0A6A6XVY8-F1
#
_cell.length_a   1.000
_cell.length_b   1.000
_cell.length_c   1.000
_cell.angle_alpha   90.00
_cell.angle_beta   90.00
_cell.angle_gamma   90.00
#
_symmetry.space_group_name_H-M   'P 1'
#
loop_
_entity.id
_entity.type
_entity.pdbx_description
1 polymer ?
#
loop_
_entity_poly.entity_id
_entity_poly.type
_entity_poly.pdbx_seq_one_letter_code
_entity_poly.pdbx_strand_id
1 'polypeptide(L)'
;SRLKYKLDMLFRHNNAQYLGVIIRNAYLQKKMRLVKNYLLDLDASVQAVVSLDIEYSKGSRKATLLIWRPQFIDTASRYKLLAVEEAAVETLRDNEGNAVNYPGLRLCLSDFTYEELAQKEIGNNNVEIYISRIQLRRYLATMKSKEQRALDKHSFPKDVKKRKGSKTPE
;
A
#
# COMPACT_ATOMS: atom_id res chain seq x y z
N SER A 1 16.00 13.63 -5.18
CA SER A 1 15.41 12.27 -5.19
C SER A 1 14.10 12.29 -4.40
N ARG A 2 12.97 12.34 -5.13
CA ARG A 2 11.64 12.63 -4.58
C ARG A 2 10.88 11.37 -4.17
N LEU A 3 11.26 10.75 -3.06
CA LEU A 3 10.37 9.87 -2.27
C LEU A 3 10.85 9.90 -0.82
N LYS A 4 10.49 10.97 -0.07
CA LYS A 4 10.88 11.16 1.34
C LYS A 4 10.10 10.27 2.32
N TYR A 5 9.26 9.36 1.81
CA TYR A 5 8.38 8.50 2.59
C TYR A 5 8.75 7.04 2.34
N LYS A 6 8.90 6.26 3.42
CA LYS A 6 9.15 4.83 3.34
C LYS A 6 7.93 4.16 2.70
N LEU A 7 8.11 3.66 1.49
CA LEU A 7 7.17 2.83 0.77
C LEU A 7 7.50 1.37 1.09
N ASP A 8 6.48 0.55 1.31
CA ASP A 8 6.69 -0.84 1.70
C ASP A 8 6.87 -1.73 0.47
N MET A 9 6.09 -1.50 -0.59
CA MET A 9 6.26 -2.21 -1.86
C MET A 9 5.94 -1.30 -3.06
N LEU A 10 6.72 -1.45 -4.12
CA LEU A 10 6.61 -0.70 -5.37
C LEU A 10 6.66 -1.68 -6.52
N PHE A 11 5.69 -1.58 -7.43
CA PHE A 11 5.66 -2.39 -8.63
C PHE A 11 5.79 -1.51 -9.86
N ARG A 12 6.73 -1.90 -10.72
CA ARG A 12 7.03 -1.21 -11.97
C ARG A 12 7.17 -2.24 -13.07
N HIS A 13 6.49 -2.00 -14.19
CA HIS A 13 6.73 -2.77 -15.39
C HIS A 13 8.14 -2.47 -15.95
N ASN A 14 8.82 -3.48 -16.51
CA ASN A 14 10.19 -3.31 -17.00
C ASN A 14 10.30 -2.25 -18.11
N ASN A 15 9.24 -2.13 -18.91
CA ASN A 15 9.15 -1.17 -20.01
C ASN A 15 8.47 0.15 -19.61
N ALA A 16 8.22 0.38 -18.32
CA ALA A 16 7.62 1.62 -17.82
C ALA A 16 8.64 2.46 -17.03
N GLN A 17 8.66 3.77 -17.30
CA GLN A 17 9.46 4.72 -16.53
C GLN A 17 8.92 4.89 -15.10
N TYR A 18 7.60 4.83 -14.96
CA TYR A 18 6.87 5.13 -13.72
C TYR A 18 6.26 3.87 -13.10
N LEU A 19 5.96 3.97 -11.81
CA LEU A 19 5.34 2.89 -11.03
C LEU A 19 3.88 2.68 -11.48
N GLY A 20 3.43 1.42 -11.50
CA GLY A 20 2.03 1.09 -11.73
C GLY A 20 1.25 0.99 -10.41
N VAL A 21 1.74 0.14 -9.49
CA VAL A 21 1.11 -0.10 -8.18
C VAL A 21 2.03 0.28 -7.04
N ILE A 22 1.49 0.97 -6.05
CA ILE A 22 2.16 1.29 -4.79
C ILE A 22 1.39 0.64 -3.64
N ILE A 23 2.07 -0.13 -2.78
CA ILE A 23 1.46 -0.70 -1.56
C ILE A 23 2.14 -0.11 -0.33
N ARG A 24 1.31 0.30 0.64
CA ARG A 24 1.80 0.94 1.86
C ARG A 24 0.98 0.57 3.09
N ASN A 25 1.67 0.42 4.22
CA ASN A 25 1.10 0.47 5.56
C ASN A 25 1.10 1.94 6.06
N ALA A 26 -0.07 2.50 6.32
CA ALA A 26 -0.20 3.90 6.72
C ALA A 26 -1.36 4.12 7.68
N TYR A 27 -1.18 5.04 8.63
CA TYR A 27 -2.20 5.46 9.59
C TYR A 27 -3.14 6.52 9.00
N LEU A 28 -4.46 6.37 9.18
CA LEU A 28 -5.56 7.08 8.49
C LEU A 28 -5.32 8.59 8.23
N GLN A 29 -4.87 9.35 9.23
CA GLN A 29 -4.79 10.81 9.17
C GLN A 29 -3.70 11.36 8.23
N LYS A 30 -2.68 10.57 7.87
CA LYS A 30 -1.63 10.97 6.92
C LYS A 30 -1.88 10.46 5.49
N LYS A 31 -2.96 9.71 5.25
CA LYS A 31 -3.18 8.95 4.01
C LYS A 31 -3.50 9.81 2.79
N MET A 32 -4.50 10.68 2.91
CA MET A 32 -5.03 11.42 1.76
C MET A 32 -4.02 12.36 1.12
N ARG A 33 -3.19 13.04 1.93
CA ARG A 33 -2.10 13.88 1.40
C ARG A 33 -1.08 13.04 0.63
N LEU A 34 -0.71 11.86 1.14
CA LEU A 34 0.32 11.04 0.51
C LEU A 34 -0.19 10.35 -0.76
N VAL A 35 -1.40 9.83 -0.74
CA VAL A 35 -2.06 9.26 -1.93
C VAL A 35 -2.19 10.31 -3.03
N LYS A 36 -2.64 11.52 -2.70
CA LYS A 36 -2.69 12.63 -3.66
C LYS A 36 -1.32 12.94 -4.24
N ASN A 37 -0.28 12.99 -3.41
CA ASN A 37 1.06 13.21 -3.92
C ASN A 37 1.51 12.10 -4.91
N TYR A 38 1.13 10.85 -4.68
CA TYR A 38 1.50 9.75 -5.57
C TYR A 38 0.70 9.73 -6.88
N LEU A 39 -0.59 10.01 -6.81
CA LEU A 39 -1.51 9.91 -7.96
C LEU A 39 -1.61 11.20 -8.76
N LEU A 40 -1.37 12.37 -8.16
CA LEU A 40 -1.63 13.68 -8.76
C LEU A 40 -0.39 14.56 -8.90
N ASP A 41 0.56 14.49 -7.96
CA ASP A 41 1.73 15.39 -7.95
C ASP A 41 3.01 14.75 -8.53
N LEU A 42 3.01 13.44 -8.72
CA LEU A 42 4.03 12.78 -9.51
C LEU A 42 3.57 12.82 -10.97
N ASP A 43 4.47 13.17 -11.90
CA ASP A 43 4.31 12.91 -13.35
C ASP A 43 4.33 11.38 -13.67
N ALA A 44 3.89 10.56 -12.72
CA ALA A 44 3.92 9.12 -12.76
C ALA A 44 2.52 8.58 -13.06
N SER A 45 2.44 7.67 -14.01
CA SER A 45 1.23 6.96 -14.41
C SER A 45 0.85 5.82 -13.44
N VAL A 46 0.80 6.13 -12.15
CA VAL A 46 0.39 5.20 -11.09
C VAL A 46 -1.09 4.87 -11.27
N GLN A 47 -1.42 3.61 -11.48
CA GLN A 47 -2.80 3.14 -11.69
C GLN A 47 -3.52 2.83 -10.38
N ALA A 48 -2.78 2.42 -9.35
CA ALA A 48 -3.39 2.08 -8.06
C ALA A 48 -2.44 2.34 -6.88
N VAL A 49 -3.00 2.92 -5.81
CA VAL A 49 -2.35 2.98 -4.51
C VAL A 49 -3.17 2.16 -3.51
N VAL A 50 -2.57 1.08 -3.00
CA VAL A 50 -3.16 0.23 -1.97
C VAL A 50 -2.61 0.65 -0.61
N SER A 51 -3.50 1.03 0.30
CA SER A 51 -3.14 1.43 1.66
C SER A 51 -3.82 0.54 2.68
N LEU A 52 -3.02 -0.04 3.57
CA LEU A 52 -3.51 -0.76 4.74
C LEU A 52 -3.47 0.17 5.95
N ASP A 53 -4.64 0.44 6.55
CA ASP A 53 -4.70 0.90 7.94
C ASP A 53 -4.72 -0.29 8.87
N ILE A 54 -3.90 -0.22 9.91
CA ILE A 54 -4.10 -1.04 11.09
C ILE A 54 -4.10 -0.08 12.27
N GLU A 55 -5.21 -0.05 12.98
CA GLU A 55 -5.30 0.70 14.22
C GLU A 55 -4.60 -0.09 15.33
N TYR A 56 -3.63 0.55 15.99
CA TYR A 56 -2.87 0.00 17.10
C TYR A 56 -3.20 0.71 18.43
N SER A 57 -4.33 1.42 18.51
CA SER A 57 -4.77 2.12 19.71
C SER A 57 -5.21 1.12 20.80
N LYS A 58 -5.17 1.53 22.08
CA LYS A 58 -5.61 0.67 23.19
C LYS A 58 -7.10 0.37 23.06
N GLY A 59 -7.42 -0.82 22.54
CA GLY A 59 -8.79 -1.35 22.47
C GLY A 59 -9.30 -1.59 21.05
N SER A 60 -8.71 -0.98 20.02
CA SER A 60 -9.10 -1.23 18.63
C SER A 60 -8.16 -2.22 17.97
N ARG A 61 -8.74 -3.22 17.29
CA ARG A 61 -8.05 -4.13 16.38
C ARG A 61 -8.44 -3.90 14.93
N LYS A 62 -9.05 -2.73 14.66
CA LYS A 62 -9.57 -2.38 13.35
C LYS A 62 -8.47 -2.37 12.33
N ALA A 63 -8.75 -2.98 11.19
CA ALA A 63 -7.88 -2.91 10.03
C ALA A 63 -8.73 -2.61 8.80
N THR A 64 -8.29 -1.67 7.98
CA THR A 64 -9.03 -1.22 6.79
C THR A 64 -8.10 -1.26 5.59
N LEU A 65 -8.56 -1.86 4.50
CA LEU A 65 -7.86 -1.79 3.22
C LEU A 65 -8.50 -0.68 2.39
N LEU A 66 -7.68 0.15 1.78
CA LEU A 66 -8.10 1.25 0.92
C LEU A 66 -7.40 1.13 -0.42
N ILE A 67 -8.14 1.35 -1.49
CA ILE A 67 -7.60 1.37 -2.85
C ILE A 67 -7.96 2.73 -3.44
N TRP A 68 -6.97 3.40 -4.00
CA TRP A 68 -7.13 4.70 -4.64
C TRP A 68 -6.66 4.59 -6.08
N ARG A 69 -7.48 5.11 -7.00
CA ARG A 69 -7.22 5.08 -8.44
C ARG A 69 -7.31 6.49 -9.02
N PRO A 70 -6.49 6.82 -10.04
CA PRO A 70 -6.69 8.03 -10.80
C PRO A 70 -7.97 7.90 -11.64
N GLN A 71 -8.77 8.96 -11.70
CA GLN A 71 -9.92 9.05 -12.59
C GLN A 71 -9.81 10.33 -13.42
N PHE A 72 -9.86 10.17 -14.73
CA PHE A 72 -9.98 11.28 -15.65
C PHE A 72 -11.42 11.75 -15.69
N ILE A 73 -11.62 13.03 -15.41
CA ILE A 73 -12.90 13.70 -15.60
C ILE A 73 -12.75 14.61 -16.80
N ASP A 74 -13.57 14.35 -17.81
CA ASP A 74 -13.76 15.25 -18.92
C ASP A 74 -14.61 16.44 -18.45
N THR A 75 -14.01 17.63 -18.45
CA THR A 75 -14.76 18.88 -18.30
C THR A 75 -14.59 19.68 -19.59
N ALA A 76 -15.66 20.34 -20.02
CA ALA A 76 -15.81 21.03 -21.32
C ALA A 76 -14.69 22.01 -21.74
N SER A 77 -13.69 22.28 -20.90
CA SER A 77 -12.53 23.09 -21.24
C SER A 77 -11.17 22.46 -20.90
N ARG A 78 -11.08 21.40 -20.08
CA ARG A 78 -9.83 20.72 -19.68
C ARG A 78 -10.08 19.30 -19.13
N TYR A 79 -9.12 18.41 -19.32
CA TYR A 79 -9.03 17.16 -18.56
C TYR A 79 -8.58 17.44 -17.13
N LYS A 80 -9.27 16.85 -16.14
CA LYS A 80 -8.84 16.86 -14.74
C LYS A 80 -8.59 15.43 -14.26
N LEU A 81 -7.47 15.22 -13.59
CA LEU A 81 -7.16 13.98 -12.91
C LEU A 81 -7.57 14.10 -11.44
N LEU A 82 -8.40 13.18 -10.96
CA LEU A 82 -8.75 13.08 -9.55
C LEU A 82 -8.24 11.76 -8.96
N ALA A 83 -7.76 11.80 -7.72
CA ALA A 83 -7.52 10.60 -6.93
C ALA A 83 -8.85 10.22 -6.28
N VAL A 84 -9.42 9.10 -6.69
CA VAL A 84 -10.71 8.61 -6.20
C VAL A 84 -10.47 7.38 -5.35
N GLU A 85 -11.03 7.39 -4.14
CA GLU A 85 -11.10 6.21 -3.31
C GLU A 85 -12.12 5.26 -3.93
N GLU A 86 -11.68 4.07 -4.32
CA GLU A 86 -12.60 3.02 -4.74
C GLU A 86 -13.53 2.76 -3.55
N ALA A 87 -14.85 2.84 -3.77
CA ALA A 87 -15.91 3.03 -2.75
C ALA A 87 -15.94 2.03 -1.56
N ALA A 88 -15.01 1.10 -1.54
CA ALA A 88 -14.72 0.15 -0.50
C ALA A 88 -13.69 0.70 0.52
N VAL A 89 -14.10 1.61 1.43
CA VAL A 89 -13.41 1.75 2.73
C VAL A 89 -13.75 0.50 3.54
N GLU A 90 -13.23 -0.63 3.11
CA GLU A 90 -13.73 -1.91 3.56
C GLU A 90 -12.86 -2.43 4.70
N THR A 91 -13.52 -2.46 5.84
CA THR A 91 -12.94 -2.85 7.12
C THR A 91 -12.61 -4.35 7.03
N LEU A 92 -11.33 -4.71 6.91
CA LEU A 92 -10.87 -6.10 6.95
C LEU A 92 -11.18 -6.74 8.30
N ARG A 93 -11.09 -5.95 9.38
CA ARG A 93 -11.49 -6.33 10.73
C ARG A 93 -12.08 -5.18 11.48
N ASP A 94 -13.14 -5.42 12.25
CA ASP A 94 -13.75 -4.45 13.13
C ASP A 94 -12.89 -4.14 14.37
N ASN A 95 -13.41 -3.32 15.27
CA ASN A 95 -12.72 -2.90 16.50
C ASN A 95 -12.38 -4.08 17.41
N GLU A 96 -13.20 -5.13 17.42
CA GLU A 96 -12.99 -6.36 18.21
C GLU A 96 -11.99 -7.30 17.54
N GLY A 97 -11.74 -7.10 16.25
CA GLY A 97 -10.84 -7.90 15.42
C GLY A 97 -11.56 -9.01 14.64
N ASN A 98 -12.90 -9.00 14.62
CA ASN A 98 -13.70 -9.94 13.84
C ASN A 98 -13.63 -9.58 12.37
N ALA A 99 -13.74 -10.59 11.50
CA ALA A 99 -13.76 -10.37 10.06
C ALA A 99 -15.11 -9.77 9.62
N VAL A 100 -15.07 -8.71 8.82
CA VAL A 100 -16.28 -8.12 8.22
C VAL A 100 -16.53 -8.73 6.84
N ASN A 101 -17.73 -8.52 6.28
CA ASN A 101 -18.10 -9.07 4.99
C ASN A 101 -17.36 -8.39 3.81
N TYR A 102 -16.09 -8.77 3.57
CA TYR A 102 -15.23 -8.21 2.53
C TYR A 102 -14.98 -9.20 1.38
N PRO A 103 -15.13 -8.81 0.10
CA PRO A 103 -14.81 -9.67 -1.03
C PRO A 103 -13.31 -10.02 -1.11
N GLY A 104 -12.37 -9.12 -0.82
CA GLY A 104 -10.93 -9.38 -1.01
C GLY A 104 -10.26 -8.28 -1.84
N LEU A 105 -8.92 -8.24 -1.83
CA LEU A 105 -8.15 -7.32 -2.67
C LEU A 105 -8.24 -7.78 -4.12
N ARG A 106 -8.62 -6.86 -5.01
CA ARG A 106 -8.69 -7.06 -6.45
C ARG A 106 -7.83 -6.02 -7.14
N LEU A 107 -6.91 -6.47 -7.97
CA LEU A 107 -6.10 -5.66 -8.88
C LEU A 107 -6.12 -6.34 -10.24
N CYS A 108 -6.01 -5.58 -11.32
CA CYS A 108 -5.84 -6.12 -12.66
C CYS A 108 -4.36 -6.13 -13.04
N LEU A 109 -3.94 -7.04 -13.92
CA LEU A 109 -2.57 -7.01 -14.46
C LEU A 109 -2.24 -5.66 -15.11
N SER A 110 -3.23 -5.03 -15.75
CA SER A 110 -3.12 -3.68 -16.30
C SER A 110 -2.72 -2.62 -15.28
N ASP A 111 -3.05 -2.81 -13.98
CA ASP A 111 -2.71 -1.84 -12.92
C ASP A 111 -1.20 -1.72 -12.70
N PHE A 112 -0.41 -2.70 -13.15
CA PHE A 112 1.04 -2.74 -12.92
C PHE A 112 1.84 -1.93 -13.95
N THR A 113 1.15 -1.29 -14.90
CA THR A 113 1.74 -0.46 -15.94
C THR A 113 0.78 0.65 -16.36
N TYR A 114 1.17 1.53 -17.27
CA TYR A 114 0.29 2.59 -17.78
C TYR A 114 -0.59 2.10 -18.94
N GLU A 115 -1.73 2.77 -19.16
CA GLU A 115 -2.82 2.29 -20.03
C GLU A 115 -2.36 1.89 -21.43
N GLU A 116 -1.58 2.72 -22.10
CA GLU A 116 -1.12 2.43 -23.47
C GLU A 116 -0.19 1.20 -23.53
N LEU A 117 0.62 0.99 -22.49
CA LEU A 117 1.50 -0.18 -22.40
C LEU A 117 0.72 -1.43 -22.00
N ALA A 118 -0.26 -1.30 -21.10
CA ALA A 118 -1.18 -2.39 -20.76
C ALA A 118 -1.92 -2.86 -22.02
N GLN A 119 -2.46 -1.93 -22.80
CA GLN A 119 -3.16 -2.25 -24.04
C GLN A 119 -2.24 -2.94 -25.06
N LYS A 120 -0.98 -2.49 -25.15
CA LYS A 120 0.00 -3.04 -26.10
C LYS A 120 0.45 -4.46 -25.72
N GLU A 121 0.77 -4.71 -24.46
CA GLU A 121 1.42 -5.96 -24.05
C GLU A 121 0.44 -6.98 -23.45
N ILE A 122 -0.61 -6.52 -22.78
CA ILE A 122 -1.60 -7.37 -22.12
C ILE A 122 -2.84 -7.50 -23.02
N GLY A 123 -3.27 -6.40 -23.64
CA GLY A 123 -4.47 -6.36 -24.49
C GLY A 123 -5.68 -6.97 -23.79
N ASN A 124 -6.32 -7.95 -24.43
CA ASN A 124 -7.51 -8.62 -23.89
C ASN A 124 -7.19 -9.64 -22.77
N ASN A 125 -5.92 -9.92 -22.49
CA ASN A 125 -5.51 -10.88 -21.45
C ASN A 125 -5.40 -10.21 -20.07
N ASN A 126 -6.24 -9.20 -19.80
CA ASN A 126 -6.19 -8.47 -18.54
C ASN A 126 -6.81 -9.32 -17.41
N VAL A 127 -5.97 -10.09 -16.73
CA VAL A 127 -6.38 -11.00 -15.66
C VAL A 127 -6.51 -10.25 -14.34
N GLU A 128 -7.55 -10.57 -13.58
CA GLU A 128 -7.72 -10.12 -12.19
C GLU A 128 -6.81 -10.93 -11.25
N ILE A 129 -5.98 -10.23 -10.50
CA ILE A 129 -5.27 -10.73 -9.32
C ILE A 129 -6.19 -10.55 -8.12
N TYR A 130 -6.67 -11.67 -7.60
CA TYR A 130 -7.58 -11.70 -6.46
C TYR A 130 -6.93 -12.33 -5.22
N ILE A 131 -6.91 -11.58 -4.11
CA ILE A 131 -6.57 -12.10 -2.79
C ILE A 131 -7.82 -12.08 -1.93
N SER A 132 -8.34 -13.26 -1.61
CA SER A 132 -9.53 -13.39 -0.77
C SER A 132 -9.31 -12.79 0.62
N ARG A 133 -10.41 -12.35 1.24
CA ARG A 133 -10.47 -11.96 2.65
C ARG A 133 -9.82 -12.99 3.59
N ILE A 134 -10.06 -14.27 3.35
CA ILE A 134 -9.55 -15.35 4.23
C ILE A 134 -8.01 -15.36 4.17
N GLN A 135 -7.45 -15.24 2.97
CA GLN A 135 -6.00 -15.16 2.77
C GLN A 135 -5.43 -13.89 3.41
N LEU A 136 -6.04 -12.72 3.18
CA LEU A 136 -5.60 -11.45 3.79
C LEU A 136 -5.60 -11.53 5.33
N ARG A 137 -6.67 -12.05 5.93
CA ARG A 137 -6.75 -12.26 7.38
C ARG A 137 -5.62 -13.15 7.89
N ARG A 138 -5.35 -14.26 7.19
CA ARG A 138 -4.28 -15.20 7.53
C ARG A 138 -2.90 -14.55 7.45
N TYR A 139 -2.62 -13.77 6.41
CA TYR A 139 -1.34 -13.06 6.27
C TYR A 139 -1.13 -12.05 7.39
N LEU A 140 -2.15 -11.25 7.69
CA LEU A 140 -2.08 -10.29 8.78
C LEU A 140 -1.96 -10.95 10.17
N ALA A 141 -2.59 -12.11 10.40
CA ALA A 141 -2.41 -12.88 11.64
C ALA A 141 -0.98 -13.44 11.76
N THR A 142 -0.43 -13.93 10.64
CA THR A 142 0.95 -14.44 10.58
C THR A 142 1.96 -13.34 10.90
N MET A 143 1.78 -12.12 10.35
CA MET A 143 2.62 -10.97 10.65
C MET A 143 2.61 -10.64 12.15
N LYS A 144 1.44 -10.58 12.79
CA LYS A 144 1.34 -10.34 14.24
C LYS A 144 2.06 -11.42 15.06
N SER A 145 1.95 -12.69 14.66
CA SER A 145 2.67 -13.78 15.34
C SER A 145 4.19 -13.66 15.19
N LYS A 146 4.68 -13.20 14.02
CA LYS A 146 6.11 -12.96 13.78
C LYS A 146 6.60 -11.75 14.57
N GLU A 147 5.85 -10.66 14.63
CA GLU A 147 6.17 -9.51 15.47
C GLU A 147 6.20 -9.87 16.95
N GLN A 148 5.21 -10.65 17.43
CA GLN A 148 5.18 -11.11 18.81
C GLN A 148 6.37 -12.01 19.15
N ARG A 149 6.83 -12.85 18.22
CA ARG A 149 8.05 -13.67 18.37
C ARG A 149 9.33 -12.84 18.25
N ALA A 150 9.33 -11.80 17.41
CA ALA A 150 10.45 -10.88 17.27
C ALA A 150 10.56 -9.88 18.44
N LEU A 151 9.58 -9.85 19.35
CA LEU A 151 9.64 -9.07 20.59
C LEU A 151 10.54 -9.70 21.67
N ASP A 152 11.14 -10.87 21.43
CA ASP A 152 12.34 -11.31 22.14
C ASP A 152 13.50 -10.36 21.80
N LYS A 153 13.46 -9.18 22.42
CA LYS A 153 14.48 -8.15 22.28
C LYS A 153 15.68 -8.60 23.09
N HIS A 154 16.76 -8.95 22.41
CA HIS A 154 18.08 -8.88 23.03
C HIS A 154 18.40 -7.39 23.28
N SER A 155 18.00 -6.85 24.43
CA SER A 155 18.50 -5.56 24.88
C SER A 155 19.91 -5.74 25.39
N PHE A 156 20.80 -4.83 25.02
CA PHE A 156 22.07 -4.71 25.73
C PHE A 156 21.78 -4.37 27.21
N PRO A 157 22.65 -4.78 28.15
CA PRO A 157 22.57 -4.35 29.53
C PRO A 157 22.40 -2.83 29.62
N LYS A 158 21.67 -2.35 30.64
CA LYS A 158 21.31 -0.93 30.80
C LYS A 158 22.52 0.01 30.80
N ASP A 159 23.71 -0.51 31.09
CA ASP A 159 24.96 0.26 31.20
C ASP A 159 25.70 0.44 29.86
N VAL A 160 25.23 -0.17 28.77
CA VAL A 160 25.86 -0.04 27.45
C VAL A 160 25.43 1.27 26.78
N LYS A 161 26.30 2.28 26.83
CA LYS A 161 26.15 3.52 26.05
C LYS A 161 26.51 3.28 24.58
N LYS A 162 25.50 3.15 23.72
CA LYS A 162 25.69 3.07 22.27
C LYS A 162 26.23 4.40 21.74
N ARG A 163 27.44 4.39 21.16
CA ARG A 163 28.00 5.49 20.36
C ARG A 163 28.14 5.02 18.91
N LYS A 164 27.84 5.90 17.95
CA LYS A 164 27.94 5.59 16.53
C LYS A 164 29.41 5.71 16.11
N GLY A 165 30.07 4.59 15.82
CA GLY A 165 31.45 4.55 15.35
C GLY A 165 31.71 3.27 14.55
N SER A 166 32.56 3.35 13.54
CA SER A 166 33.02 2.21 12.76
C SER A 166 34.53 2.08 12.94
N LYS A 167 35.01 0.89 13.29
CA LYS A 167 36.43 0.56 13.32
C LYS A 167 36.70 -0.40 12.17
N THR A 168 37.58 -0.04 11.25
CA THR A 168 38.02 -0.92 10.17
C THR A 168 39.08 -1.88 10.73
N PRO A 169 39.09 -3.17 10.35
CA PRO A 169 40.15 -4.10 10.77
C PRO A 169 41.51 -3.63 10.26
N GLU A 170 42.57 -3.86 11.06
CA GLU A 170 43.96 -3.75 10.61
C GLU A 170 44.31 -4.88 9.62
#